data_AF-A0A1I4K2P9-F1
#
_entry.id   AF-A0A1I4K2P9-F1
#
_cell.length_a   1.000
_cell.length_b   1.000
_cell.length_c   1.000
_cell.angle_alpha   90.00
_cell.angle_beta   90.00
_cell.angle_gamma   90.00
#
_symmetry.space_group_name_H-M   'P 1'
#
loop_
_entity.id
_entity.type
_entity.pdbx_description
1 polymer ?
#
loop_
_entity_poly.entity_id
_entity_poly.type
_entity_poly.pdbx_seq_one_letter_code
_entity_poly.pdbx_strand_id
1 'polypeptide(L)'
;MVTHMFRHRLYAATSIGLMAISGPASADEQMDEIISSAAPFMHHSCESVLTEFENDPEQVIQIVRLMAMVSLYNRQIDVVATVPESSLGSLKDEFVEELKDACDDDGGKLLAGAVDDAVKEIFEAFE
;
A
#
# COMPACT_ATOMS: atom_id res chain seq x y z
N MET A 1 -60.63 -1.91 -51.18
CA MET A 1 -60.79 -2.88 -50.07
C MET A 1 -59.56 -2.77 -49.19
N VAL A 2 -59.64 -1.87 -48.21
CA VAL A 2 -59.41 -2.09 -46.76
C VAL A 2 -57.94 -2.30 -46.36
N THR A 3 -57.40 -1.23 -45.78
CA THR A 3 -56.27 -1.12 -44.84
C THR A 3 -56.39 -2.12 -43.68
N HIS A 4 -55.34 -2.92 -43.42
CA HIS A 4 -55.08 -3.53 -42.11
C HIS A 4 -53.57 -3.51 -41.85
N MET A 5 -53.11 -2.52 -41.09
CA MET A 5 -52.69 -2.67 -39.69
C MET A 5 -51.49 -3.62 -39.49
N PHE A 6 -50.29 -3.15 -39.81
CA PHE A 6 -49.08 -3.62 -39.13
C PHE A 6 -49.04 -3.02 -37.73
N ARG A 7 -49.53 -3.80 -36.75
CA ARG A 7 -49.52 -3.44 -35.34
C ARG A 7 -48.26 -3.99 -34.67
N HIS A 8 -47.12 -3.33 -34.87
CA HIS A 8 -45.94 -3.56 -34.03
C HIS A 8 -46.04 -2.67 -32.79
N ARG A 9 -46.50 -3.29 -31.70
CA ARG A 9 -46.51 -2.68 -30.36
C ARG A 9 -45.08 -2.52 -29.87
N LEU A 10 -44.66 -1.26 -29.85
CA LEU A 10 -43.91 -0.55 -28.82
C LEU A 10 -43.46 -1.35 -27.57
N TYR A 11 -42.18 -1.10 -27.26
CA TYR A 11 -41.51 -0.99 -25.95
C TYR A 11 -41.28 -2.26 -25.12
N ALA A 12 -40.02 -2.69 -25.12
CA ALA A 12 -39.34 -3.20 -23.93
C ALA A 12 -37.85 -2.86 -24.02
N ALA A 13 -37.50 -1.58 -23.86
CA ALA A 13 -36.14 -1.17 -23.54
C ALA A 13 -36.03 -1.13 -22.01
N THR A 14 -35.84 -2.28 -21.38
CA THR A 14 -35.52 -2.36 -19.97
C THR A 14 -34.04 -2.04 -19.82
N SER A 15 -33.74 -0.75 -19.63
CA SER A 15 -32.41 -0.27 -19.24
C SER A 15 -32.07 -0.88 -17.88
N ILE A 16 -31.24 -1.93 -17.87
CA ILE A 16 -30.63 -2.45 -16.64
C ILE A 16 -29.70 -1.34 -16.15
N GLY A 17 -30.10 -0.70 -15.04
CA GLY A 17 -29.29 0.32 -14.39
C GLY A 17 -27.94 -0.25 -14.02
N LEU A 18 -26.88 0.39 -14.51
CA LEU A 18 -25.53 0.23 -13.97
C LEU A 18 -25.60 0.56 -12.48
N MET A 19 -25.52 -0.45 -11.62
CA MET A 19 -25.10 -0.23 -10.24
C MET A 19 -23.64 0.23 -10.32
N ALA A 20 -23.44 1.54 -10.17
CA ALA A 20 -22.12 2.07 -9.87
C ALA A 20 -21.70 1.46 -8.53
N ILE A 21 -20.81 0.49 -8.59
CA ILE A 21 -20.07 0.01 -7.42
C ILE A 21 -19.09 1.14 -7.11
N SER A 22 -19.51 2.08 -6.26
CA SER A 22 -18.59 3.01 -5.62
C SER A 22 -17.73 2.20 -4.66
N GLY A 23 -16.57 1.74 -5.14
CA GLY A 23 -15.46 1.36 -4.26
C GLY A 23 -15.09 2.54 -3.36
N PRO A 24 -14.46 2.27 -2.19
CA PRO A 24 -14.23 3.31 -1.19
C PRO A 24 -13.23 4.35 -1.70
N ALA A 25 -13.73 5.48 -2.20
CA ALA A 25 -12.90 6.64 -2.55
C ALA A 25 -12.03 7.15 -1.37
N SER A 26 -12.30 6.70 -0.14
CA SER A 26 -11.57 7.05 1.07
C SER A 26 -10.22 6.34 1.25
N ALA A 27 -10.03 5.16 0.64
CA ALA A 27 -8.76 4.43 0.75
C ALA A 27 -7.67 5.12 -0.06
N ASP A 28 -8.04 5.61 -1.25
CA ASP A 28 -7.16 6.34 -2.14
C ASP A 28 -6.73 7.68 -1.53
N GLU A 29 -7.66 8.43 -0.91
CA GLU A 29 -7.36 9.70 -0.23
C GLU A 29 -6.39 9.53 0.95
N GLN A 30 -6.59 8.50 1.78
CA GLN A 30 -5.68 8.20 2.89
C GLN A 30 -4.28 7.80 2.38
N MET A 31 -4.21 7.08 1.26
CA MET A 31 -2.93 6.72 0.66
C MET A 31 -2.21 7.93 0.06
N ASP A 32 -2.93 8.83 -0.60
CA ASP A 32 -2.36 10.08 -1.12
C ASP A 32 -1.74 10.93 0.00
N GLU A 33 -2.36 10.98 1.18
CA GLU A 33 -1.80 11.63 2.36
C GLU A 33 -0.51 10.95 2.85
N ILE A 34 -0.48 9.61 2.88
CA ILE A 34 0.71 8.84 3.28
C ILE A 34 1.85 9.08 2.28
N ILE A 35 1.58 8.99 0.98
CA ILE A 35 2.57 9.22 -0.08
C ILE A 35 3.09 10.66 0.02
N SER A 36 2.20 11.64 0.19
CA SER A 36 2.60 13.04 0.33
C SER A 36 3.45 13.27 1.58
N SER A 37 3.18 12.55 2.67
CA SER A 37 3.95 12.61 3.92
C SER A 37 5.29 11.90 3.81
N ALA A 38 5.37 10.83 3.02
CA ALA A 38 6.58 10.07 2.75
C ALA A 38 7.52 10.81 1.77
N ALA A 39 6.96 11.55 0.81
CA ALA A 39 7.68 12.17 -0.31
C ALA A 39 8.96 12.92 0.08
N PRO A 40 9.02 13.72 1.17
CA PRO A 40 10.25 14.41 1.58
C PRO A 40 11.41 13.47 1.92
N PHE A 41 11.10 12.23 2.32
CA PHE A 41 12.08 11.29 2.86
C PHE A 41 12.46 10.16 1.88
N MET A 42 11.77 10.05 0.74
CA MET A 42 11.95 8.97 -0.25
C MET A 42 13.37 8.86 -0.81
N HIS A 43 14.17 9.93 -0.71
CA HIS A 43 15.54 9.99 -1.24
C HIS A 43 16.62 9.85 -0.16
N HIS A 44 16.26 9.63 1.11
CA HIS A 44 17.25 9.28 2.10
C HIS A 44 17.77 7.85 1.89
N SER A 45 19.06 7.66 2.13
CA SER A 45 19.66 6.35 2.31
C SER A 45 19.51 5.90 3.76
N CYS A 46 19.80 4.62 4.02
CA CYS A 46 19.92 4.10 5.39
C CYS A 46 20.91 4.94 6.24
N GLU A 47 22.04 5.36 5.66
CA GLU A 47 23.02 6.20 6.36
C GLU A 47 22.56 7.66 6.50
N SER A 48 21.99 8.25 5.44
CA SER A 48 21.67 9.68 5.46
C SER A 48 20.48 10.01 6.37
N VAL A 49 19.50 9.09 6.50
CA VAL A 49 18.40 9.29 7.45
C VAL A 49 18.90 9.29 8.89
N LEU A 50 19.85 8.40 9.23
CA LEU A 50 20.39 8.32 10.60
C LEU A 50 21.28 9.52 10.91
N THR A 51 21.99 10.03 9.92
CA THR A 51 22.85 11.22 10.06
C THR A 51 22.01 12.49 10.21
N GLU A 52 20.96 12.66 9.40
CA GLU A 52 20.13 13.87 9.44
C GLU A 52 19.27 13.96 10.69
N PHE A 53 18.77 12.80 11.15
CA PHE A 53 17.88 12.70 12.32
C PHE A 53 18.57 12.07 13.54
N GLU A 54 19.89 12.22 13.68
CA GLU A 54 20.68 11.61 14.76
C GLU A 54 20.15 11.93 16.17
N ASN A 55 19.55 13.12 16.34
CA ASN A 55 19.01 13.60 17.61
C ASN A 55 17.48 13.42 17.71
N ASP A 56 16.85 12.76 16.74
CA ASP A 56 15.41 12.51 16.67
C ASP A 56 15.09 11.08 16.21
N PRO A 57 15.33 10.06 17.06
CA PRO A 57 15.06 8.67 16.72
C PRO A 57 13.56 8.39 16.48
N GLU A 58 12.67 9.18 17.08
CA GLU A 58 11.22 9.07 16.84
C GLU A 58 10.85 9.49 15.42
N GLN A 59 11.53 10.49 14.86
CA GLN A 59 11.38 10.85 13.46
C GLN A 59 11.85 9.74 12.52
N VAL A 60 12.98 9.07 12.82
CA VAL A 60 13.45 7.91 12.03
C VAL A 60 12.41 6.79 12.02
N ILE A 61 11.83 6.47 13.18
CA ILE A 61 10.77 5.46 13.29
C ILE A 61 9.54 5.85 12.45
N GLN A 62 9.14 7.12 12.47
CA GLN A 62 8.02 7.61 11.67
C GLN A 62 8.30 7.51 10.16
N ILE A 63 9.52 7.85 9.72
CA ILE A 63 9.93 7.71 8.32
C ILE A 63 9.86 6.24 7.90
N VAL A 64 10.43 5.32 8.69
CA VAL A 64 10.37 3.87 8.40
C VAL A 64 8.92 3.39 8.31
N ARG A 65 8.04 3.83 9.21
CA ARG A 65 6.60 3.49 9.15
C ARG A 65 5.93 4.01 7.88
N LEU A 66 6.21 5.25 7.47
CA LEU A 66 5.69 5.81 6.22
C LEU A 66 6.13 4.97 5.02
N MET A 67 7.41 4.61 4.95
CA MET A 67 7.95 3.77 3.88
C MET A 67 7.32 2.37 3.86
N ALA A 68 7.11 1.77 5.04
CA ALA A 68 6.48 0.46 5.15
C ALA A 68 5.03 0.49 4.66
N MET A 69 4.27 1.54 5.01
CA MET A 69 2.90 1.71 4.50
C MET A 69 2.86 1.88 2.98
N VAL A 70 3.78 2.66 2.40
CA VAL A 70 3.90 2.82 0.95
C VAL A 70 4.28 1.49 0.28
N SER A 71 5.21 0.73 0.84
CA SER A 71 5.61 -0.58 0.31
C SER A 71 4.45 -1.59 0.33
N LEU A 72 3.76 -1.73 1.47
CA LEU A 72 2.60 -2.60 1.61
C LEU A 72 1.52 -2.27 0.57
N TYR A 73 1.25 -0.98 0.36
CA TYR A 73 0.32 -0.53 -0.65
C TYR A 73 0.77 -0.86 -2.08
N ASN A 74 2.02 -0.59 -2.42
CA ASN A 74 2.59 -0.90 -3.74
C ASN A 74 2.52 -2.40 -4.07
N ARG A 75 2.59 -3.25 -3.04
CA ARG A 75 2.49 -4.71 -3.14
C ARG A 75 1.06 -5.24 -3.00
N GLN A 76 0.09 -4.37 -2.74
CA GLN A 76 -1.32 -4.72 -2.48
C GLN A 76 -1.48 -5.74 -1.33
N ILE A 77 -0.61 -5.63 -0.31
CA ILE A 77 -0.63 -6.50 0.87
C ILE A 77 -1.62 -5.93 1.89
N ASP A 78 -2.68 -6.68 2.17
CA ASP A 78 -3.52 -6.47 3.34
C ASP A 78 -2.96 -7.29 4.51
N VAL A 79 -2.26 -6.62 5.43
CA VAL A 79 -1.62 -7.26 6.59
C VAL A 79 -2.64 -8.00 7.46
N VAL A 80 -3.85 -7.47 7.63
CA VAL A 80 -4.88 -8.07 8.48
C VAL A 80 -5.46 -9.33 7.83
N ALA A 81 -5.56 -9.33 6.49
CA ALA A 81 -5.99 -10.51 5.75
C ALA A 81 -4.89 -11.57 5.60
N THR A 82 -3.61 -11.16 5.61
CA THR A 82 -2.47 -12.04 5.30
C THR A 82 -1.84 -12.65 6.56
N VAL A 83 -1.69 -11.86 7.63
CA VAL A 83 -0.97 -12.27 8.83
C VAL A 83 -1.95 -12.66 9.94
N PRO A 84 -1.84 -13.89 10.51
CA PRO A 84 -2.64 -14.27 11.68
C PRO A 84 -2.40 -13.31 12.86
N GLU A 85 -3.46 -12.99 13.62
CA GLU A 85 -3.34 -12.09 14.79
C GLU A 85 -2.25 -12.54 15.79
N SER A 86 -2.07 -13.85 15.95
CA SER A 86 -1.03 -14.43 16.82
C SER A 86 0.39 -14.13 16.37
N SER A 87 0.60 -13.81 15.09
CA SER A 87 1.90 -13.56 14.48
C SER A 87 2.22 -12.07 14.32
N LEU A 88 1.25 -11.18 14.57
CA LEU A 88 1.47 -9.72 14.46
C LEU A 88 2.56 -9.21 15.41
N GLY A 89 2.70 -9.83 16.58
CA GLY A 89 3.73 -9.47 17.55
C GLY A 89 5.15 -9.74 17.04
N SER A 90 5.37 -10.89 16.40
CA SER A 90 6.67 -11.28 15.83
C SER A 90 6.96 -10.60 14.50
N LEU A 91 5.93 -10.27 13.71
CA LEU A 91 6.05 -9.60 12.40
C LEU A 91 6.86 -8.31 12.49
N LYS A 92 6.64 -7.51 13.55
CA LYS A 92 7.38 -6.27 13.78
C LYS A 92 8.86 -6.52 14.07
N ASP A 93 9.16 -7.58 14.82
CA ASP A 93 10.54 -7.90 15.19
C ASP A 93 11.30 -8.44 13.97
N GLU A 94 10.67 -9.31 13.17
CA GLU A 94 11.19 -9.82 11.90
C GLU A 94 11.42 -8.69 10.89
N PHE A 95 10.49 -7.72 10.80
CA PHE A 95 10.67 -6.53 9.97
C PHE A 95 11.88 -5.70 10.36
N VAL A 96 12.13 -5.53 11.66
CA VAL A 96 13.29 -4.77 12.13
C VAL A 96 14.58 -5.51 11.83
N GLU A 97 14.58 -6.84 11.93
CA GLU A 97 15.74 -7.69 11.60
C GLU A 97 16.08 -7.59 10.10
N GLU A 98 15.10 -7.83 9.22
CA GLU A 98 15.30 -7.76 7.77
C GLU A 98 15.69 -6.36 7.30
N LEU A 99 15.08 -5.31 7.86
CA LEU A 99 15.44 -3.92 7.53
C LEU A 99 16.87 -3.61 7.96
N LYS A 100 17.28 -4.09 9.13
CA LYS A 100 18.64 -3.89 9.62
C LYS A 100 19.64 -4.58 8.71
N ASP A 101 19.39 -5.83 8.35
CA ASP A 101 20.27 -6.59 7.44
C ASP A 101 20.39 -5.88 6.08
N ALA A 102 19.26 -5.42 5.52
CA ALA A 102 19.26 -4.68 4.26
C ALA A 102 20.06 -3.35 4.32
N CYS A 103 20.04 -2.66 5.46
CA CYS A 103 20.79 -1.42 5.67
C CYS A 103 22.26 -1.64 6.06
N ASP A 104 22.58 -2.73 6.76
CA ASP A 104 23.95 -3.10 7.13
C ASP A 104 24.74 -3.62 5.90
N ASP A 105 24.05 -4.28 4.96
CA ASP A 105 24.62 -4.74 3.70
C ASP A 105 25.03 -3.58 2.77
N ASP A 106 24.24 -2.50 2.74
CA ASP A 106 24.54 -1.28 1.97
C ASP A 106 23.93 -0.01 2.62
N GLY A 107 24.71 0.70 3.43
CA GLY A 107 24.29 1.96 4.05
C GLY A 107 23.95 3.08 3.05
N GLY A 108 24.46 2.99 1.81
CA GLY A 108 24.17 3.93 0.72
C GLY A 108 22.83 3.65 0.02
N LYS A 109 22.21 2.50 0.28
CA LYS A 109 20.91 2.11 -0.30
C LYS A 109 19.81 3.06 0.16
N LEU A 110 18.88 3.38 -0.75
CA LEU A 110 17.68 4.13 -0.39
C LEU A 110 16.89 3.40 0.69
N LEU A 111 16.55 4.12 1.76
CA LEU A 111 15.77 3.57 2.87
C LEU A 111 14.44 2.99 2.39
N ALA A 112 13.77 3.68 1.45
CA ALA A 112 12.53 3.19 0.85
C ALA A 112 12.71 1.82 0.16
N GLY A 113 13.86 1.58 -0.46
CA GLY A 113 14.18 0.29 -1.08
C GLY A 113 14.53 -0.78 -0.04
N ALA A 114 15.29 -0.44 1.00
CA ALA A 114 15.59 -1.37 2.09
C ALA A 114 14.32 -1.82 2.84
N VAL A 115 13.41 -0.88 3.10
CA VAL A 115 12.09 -1.18 3.69
C VAL A 115 11.25 -2.06 2.76
N ASP A 116 11.27 -1.79 1.45
CA ASP A 116 10.51 -2.59 0.49
C ASP A 116 11.03 -4.04 0.37
N ASP A 117 12.34 -4.23 0.46
CA ASP A 117 12.94 -5.57 0.52
C ASP A 117 12.57 -6.27 1.82
N ALA A 118 12.65 -5.60 2.98
CA ALA A 118 12.24 -6.19 4.25
C ALA A 118 10.75 -6.62 4.24
N VAL A 119 9.85 -5.79 3.70
CA VAL A 119 8.44 -6.17 3.53
C VAL A 119 8.30 -7.38 2.61
N LYS A 120 9.04 -7.44 1.51
CA LYS A 120 9.02 -8.58 0.59
C LYS A 120 9.40 -9.88 1.30
N GLU A 121 10.56 -9.91 1.96
CA GLU A 121 11.09 -11.14 2.56
C GLU A 121 10.15 -11.71 3.63
N ILE A 122 9.58 -10.86 4.48
CA ILE A 122 8.63 -11.28 5.51
C ILE A 122 7.37 -11.87 4.90
N PHE A 123 6.82 -11.24 3.86
CA PHE A 123 5.53 -11.66 3.31
C PHE A 123 5.65 -12.86 2.36
N GLU A 124 6.82 -13.11 1.76
CA GLU A 124 7.10 -14.35 1.04
C GLU A 124 6.97 -15.59 1.94
N ALA A 125 7.12 -15.45 3.27
CA ALA A 125 6.91 -16.55 4.22
C ALA A 125 5.43 -16.92 4.44
N PHE A 126 4.48 -16.09 3.96
CA PHE A 126 3.04 -16.28 4.13
C PHE A 126 2.30 -16.66 2.83
N GLU A 127 2.98 -16.69 1.68
CA GLU A 127 2.46 -17.14 0.38
C GLU A 127 2.54 -18.67 0.21
#